data_AF-A0A225WVX1-F1
#
_entry.id   AF-A0A225WVX1-F1
#
_cell.length_a   1.000
_cell.length_b   1.000
_cell.length_c   1.000
_cell.angle_alpha   90.00
_cell.angle_beta   90.00
_cell.angle_gamma   90.00
#
_symmetry.space_group_name_H-M   'P 1'
#
loop_
_entity.id
_entity.type
_entity.pdbx_description
1 polymer ?
#
loop_
_entity_poly.entity_id
_entity_poly.type
_entity_poly.pdbx_seq_one_letter_code
_entity_poly.pdbx_strand_id
1 'polypeptide(L)'
;MVTFCPCISLAQISKRLGVTSYYFGLCLSFFFTCLLGPCLPLWIYHLRSVTRKRFRIPGNHCRDLCEACCCPCCAIAQIATRTGSYTPGSCSFRSQDTLPPYKL
;
A
#
# COMPACT_ATOMS: atom_id res chain seq x y z
N MET A 1 4.25 11.81 -3.83
CA MET A 1 3.96 10.71 -4.78
C MET A 1 2.62 10.04 -4.55
N VAL A 2 2.20 9.75 -3.32
CA VAL A 2 0.88 9.14 -3.02
C VAL A 2 -0.31 9.89 -3.62
N THR A 3 -0.25 11.22 -3.66
CA THR A 3 -1.31 12.09 -4.23
C THR A 3 -1.24 12.25 -5.76
N PHE A 4 -0.04 12.20 -6.34
CA PHE A 4 0.17 12.39 -7.78
C PHE A 4 0.08 11.07 -8.58
N CYS A 5 0.56 9.96 -8.01
CA CYS A 5 0.56 8.63 -8.62
C CYS A 5 0.36 7.55 -7.54
N PRO A 6 -0.88 7.34 -7.06
CA PRO A 6 -1.16 6.33 -6.02
C PRO A 6 -0.79 4.91 -6.50
N CYS A 7 -0.89 4.62 -7.79
CA CYS A 7 -0.53 3.34 -8.38
C CYS A 7 0.94 2.95 -8.15
N ILE A 8 1.88 3.89 -8.26
CA ILE A 8 3.30 3.65 -8.00
C ILE A 8 3.53 3.40 -6.52
N SER A 9 2.93 4.22 -5.64
CA SER A 9 3.06 4.03 -4.20
C SER A 9 2.48 2.68 -3.75
N LEU A 10 1.35 2.25 -4.31
CA LEU A 10 0.74 0.93 -4.05
C LEU A 10 1.62 -0.21 -4.58
N ALA A 11 2.22 -0.08 -5.76
CA ALA A 11 3.16 -1.04 -6.31
C ALA A 11 4.43 -1.16 -5.45
N GLN A 12 4.96 -0.03 -4.98
CA GLN A 12 6.10 0.00 -4.06
C GLN A 12 5.77 -0.69 -2.74
N ILE A 13 4.64 -0.38 -2.12
CA ILE A 13 4.18 -1.00 -0.87
C ILE A 13 3.96 -2.51 -1.05
N SER A 14 3.28 -2.93 -2.12
CA SER A 14 2.97 -4.35 -2.37
C SER A 14 4.24 -5.18 -2.60
N LYS A 15 5.22 -4.62 -3.34
CA LYS A 15 6.54 -5.25 -3.50
C LYS A 15 7.31 -5.28 -2.18
N ARG A 16 7.28 -4.20 -1.41
CA ARG A 16 7.95 -4.09 -0.11
C ARG A 16 7.38 -5.08 0.90
N LEU A 17 6.07 -5.31 0.92
CA LEU A 17 5.41 -6.32 1.76
C LEU A 17 5.65 -7.76 1.28
N GLY A 18 6.11 -7.95 0.04
CA GLY A 18 6.28 -9.25 -0.59
C GLY A 18 4.97 -9.89 -1.06
N VAL A 19 3.93 -9.09 -1.31
CA VAL A 19 2.62 -9.59 -1.78
C VAL A 19 2.70 -9.98 -3.25
N THR A 20 3.39 -9.18 -4.07
CA THR A 20 3.52 -9.43 -5.50
C THR A 20 4.78 -8.77 -6.08
N SER A 21 5.10 -9.10 -7.34
CA SER A 21 6.16 -8.47 -8.11
C SER A 21 5.81 -7.03 -8.47
N TYR A 22 6.83 -6.16 -8.62
CA TYR A 22 6.63 -4.72 -8.83
C TYR A 22 5.76 -4.40 -10.05
N TYR A 23 6.07 -4.98 -11.22
CA TYR A 23 5.30 -4.75 -12.45
C TYR A 23 3.86 -5.24 -12.34
N PHE A 24 3.64 -6.42 -11.76
CA PHE A 24 2.29 -6.95 -11.55
C PHE A 24 1.49 -6.08 -10.57
N GLY A 25 2.10 -5.66 -9.46
CA GLY A 25 1.50 -4.74 -8.50
C GLY A 25 1.16 -3.38 -9.11
N LEU A 26 1.97 -2.90 -10.07
CA LEU A 26 1.73 -1.68 -10.82
C LEU A 26 0.52 -1.83 -11.76
N CYS A 27 0.48 -2.88 -12.58
CA CYS A 27 -0.67 -3.18 -13.44
C CYS A 27 -1.97 -3.31 -12.63
N LEU A 28 -1.92 -4.05 -11.52
CA LEU A 28 -3.08 -4.25 -10.65
C LEU A 28 -3.55 -2.94 -10.02
N SER A 29 -2.62 -2.12 -9.51
CA SER A 29 -2.95 -0.82 -8.92
C SER A 29 -3.46 0.18 -9.97
N PHE A 30 -2.94 0.13 -11.20
CA PHE A 30 -3.45 0.92 -12.31
C PHE A 30 -4.88 0.51 -12.69
N PHE A 31 -5.14 -0.80 -12.78
CA PHE A 31 -6.48 -1.32 -13.06
C PHE A 31 -7.49 -0.92 -11.98
N PHE A 32 -7.13 -1.02 -10.70
CA PHE A 32 -7.98 -0.56 -9.60
C PHE A 32 -8.18 0.95 -9.55
N THR A 33 -7.21 1.74 -9.99
CA THR A 33 -7.34 3.21 -10.01
C THR A 33 -8.14 3.70 -11.22
N CYS A 34 -7.96 3.08 -12.39
CA CYS A 34 -8.46 3.59 -13.67
C CYS A 34 -9.73 2.89 -14.15
N LEU A 35 -9.89 1.58 -13.91
CA LEU A 35 -11.04 0.80 -14.37
C LEU A 35 -12.01 0.42 -13.25
N LEU A 36 -11.51 0.23 -12.03
CA LEU A 36 -12.30 -0.18 -10.86
C LEU A 36 -12.21 0.86 -9.73
N GLY A 37 -12.38 2.14 -10.07
CA GLY A 37 -12.30 3.26 -9.11
C GLY A 37 -13.05 3.04 -7.77
N PRO A 38 -14.30 2.55 -7.78
CA PRO A 38 -15.04 2.26 -6.55
C PRO A 38 -14.41 1.16 -5.68
N CYS A 39 -13.59 0.29 -6.27
CA CYS A 39 -12.90 -0.81 -5.58
C CYS A 39 -11.50 -0.43 -5.07
N LEU A 40 -11.00 0.77 -5.36
CA LEU A 40 -9.73 1.26 -4.83
C LEU A 40 -9.62 1.15 -3.29
N PRO A 41 -10.67 1.47 -2.50
CA PRO A 41 -10.63 1.29 -1.05
C PRO A 41 -10.44 -0.18 -0.63
N LEU A 42 -10.95 -1.15 -1.40
CA LEU A 42 -10.77 -2.58 -1.13
C LEU A 42 -9.31 -3.00 -1.33
N TRP A 43 -8.66 -2.46 -2.37
CA TRP A 43 -7.25 -2.72 -2.62
C TRP A 43 -6.35 -2.12 -1.51
N ILE A 44 -6.65 -0.89 -1.07
CA ILE A 44 -5.98 -0.23 0.06
C ILE A 44 -6.21 -1.00 1.35
N TYR A 45 -7.45 -1.41 1.61
CA TYR A 45 -7.83 -2.25 2.75
C TYR A 45 -7.05 -3.56 2.76
N HIS A 46 -6.94 -4.24 1.62
CA HIS A 46 -6.16 -5.47 1.50
C HIS A 46 -4.69 -5.25 1.88
N LEU A 47 -4.03 -4.24 1.30
CA LEU A 47 -2.64 -3.91 1.65
C LEU A 47 -2.47 -3.53 3.13
N ARG A 48 -3.43 -2.79 3.69
CA ARG A 48 -3.45 -2.44 5.12
C ARG A 48 -3.60 -3.68 5.99
N SER A 49 -4.47 -4.63 5.60
CA SER A 49 -4.68 -5.89 6.33
C SER A 49 -3.43 -6.77 6.32
N VAL A 50 -2.74 -6.87 5.18
CA VAL A 50 -1.47 -7.60 5.06
C VAL A 50 -0.39 -6.94 5.92
N THR A 51 -0.31 -5.60 5.86
CA THR A 51 0.60 -4.81 6.71
C THR A 51 0.33 -5.10 8.19
N ARG A 52 -0.93 -5.08 8.63
CA ARG A 52 -1.30 -5.38 10.02
C ARG A 52 -0.96 -6.81 10.44
N LYS A 53 -1.19 -7.80 9.56
CA LYS A 53 -0.78 -9.19 9.79
C LYS A 53 0.73 -9.32 9.94
N ARG A 54 1.51 -8.62 9.09
CA ARG A 54 2.98 -8.58 9.14
C ARG A 54 3.53 -7.95 10.42
N PHE A 55 2.92 -6.86 10.88
CA PHE A 55 3.37 -6.11 12.06
C PHE A 55 2.62 -6.49 13.35
N ARG A 56 1.77 -7.52 13.33
CA ARG A 56 0.91 -7.96 14.45
C ARG A 56 0.16 -6.84 15.16
N ILE A 57 -0.41 -5.92 14.38
CA ILE A 57 -1.18 -4.80 14.93
C ILE A 57 -2.65 -5.24 15.03
N PRO A 58 -3.26 -5.27 16.24
CA PRO A 58 -4.67 -5.59 16.39
C PRO A 58 -5.54 -4.51 15.72
N GLY A 59 -6.68 -4.88 15.15
CA GLY A 59 -7.64 -3.87 14.72
C GLY A 59 -8.91 -4.42 14.10
N ASN A 60 -9.76 -3.47 13.71
CA ASN A 60 -11.15 -3.72 13.31
C ASN A 60 -11.36 -3.54 11.81
N HIS A 61 -12.07 -4.49 11.18
CA HIS A 61 -12.26 -4.55 9.72
C HIS A 61 -13.04 -3.33 9.20
N CYS A 62 -14.15 -2.96 9.87
CA CYS A 62 -14.94 -1.79 9.49
C CYS A 62 -14.17 -0.48 9.57
N ARG A 63 -13.27 -0.34 10.56
CA ARG A 63 -12.48 0.87 10.73
C ARG A 63 -11.48 1.06 9.59
N ASP A 64 -10.85 -0.02 9.15
CA ASP A 64 -9.89 0.04 8.04
C ASP A 64 -10.58 0.31 6.70
N LEU A 65 -11.80 -0.22 6.49
CA LEU A 65 -12.60 0.08 5.30
C LEU A 65 -13.04 1.55 5.29
N CYS A 66 -13.51 2.06 6.43
CA CYS A 66 -13.94 3.45 6.57
C CYS A 66 -12.77 4.42 6.35
N GLU A 67 -11.60 4.14 6.94
CA GLU A 67 -10.37 4.94 6.74
C GLU A 67 -9.92 4.92 5.27
N ALA A 68 -9.95 3.75 4.62
CA ALA A 68 -9.61 3.61 3.20
C ALA A 68 -10.60 4.32 2.27
N CYS A 69 -11.86 4.48 2.68
CA CYS A 69 -12.90 5.17 1.93
C CYS A 69 -12.84 6.70 2.11
N CYS A 70 -12.71 7.18 3.35
CA CYS A 70 -12.78 8.60 3.67
C CYS A 70 -11.48 9.37 3.35
N CYS A 71 -10.30 8.77 3.54
CA CYS A 71 -9.03 9.37 3.13
C CYS A 71 -8.04 8.31 2.61
N PRO A 72 -8.21 7.83 1.36
CA PRO A 72 -7.34 6.80 0.78
C PRO A 72 -5.86 7.24 0.72
N CYS A 73 -5.59 8.53 0.43
CA CYS A 73 -4.22 9.04 0.36
C CYS A 73 -3.53 9.03 1.73
N CYS A 74 -4.25 9.36 2.82
CA CYS A 74 -3.73 9.28 4.18
C CYS A 74 -3.38 7.83 4.55
N ALA A 75 -4.29 6.90 4.24
CA ALA A 75 -4.11 5.49 4.53
C ALA A 75 -2.89 4.91 3.78
N ILE A 76 -2.73 5.22 2.49
CA ILE A 76 -1.56 4.80 1.71
C ILE A 76 -0.28 5.43 2.27
N ALA A 77 -0.30 6.72 2.61
CA ALA A 77 0.87 7.41 3.17
C ALA A 77 1.32 6.75 4.48
N GLN A 78 0.39 6.47 5.41
CA GLN A 78 0.71 5.76 6.66
C GLN A 78 1.35 4.39 6.40
N ILE A 79 0.78 3.60 5.47
CA ILE A 79 1.31 2.28 5.13
C ILE A 79 2.70 2.41 4.51
N ALA A 80 2.89 3.37 3.60
CA ALA A 80 4.16 3.65 2.94
C ALA A 80 5.25 4.03 3.95
N THR A 81 4.93 4.91 4.91
CA THR A 81 5.86 5.33 5.96
C THR A 81 6.21 4.16 6.89
N ARG A 82 5.22 3.33 7.28
CA ARG A 82 5.46 2.18 8.16
C ARG A 82 6.24 1.05 7.49
N THR A 83 5.99 0.82 6.20
CA THR A 83 6.71 -0.19 5.41
C THR A 83 8.06 0.33 4.89
N GLY A 84 8.35 1.62 5.07
CA GLY A 84 9.54 2.26 4.51
C GLY A 84 9.62 2.05 3.00
N SER A 85 8.50 2.18 2.27
CA SER A 85 8.46 1.90 0.84
C SER A 85 9.09 3.00 -0.03
N TYR A 86 9.37 4.17 0.56
CA TYR A 86 10.00 5.32 -0.10
C TYR A 86 11.06 5.95 0.82
N THR A 87 11.94 6.75 0.23
CA THR A 87 12.95 7.54 0.95
C THR A 87 12.48 9.00 1.08
N PRO A 88 12.48 9.59 2.29
CA PRO A 88 12.07 10.99 2.46
C PRO A 88 13.04 11.93 1.74
N GLY A 89 12.51 12.96 1.07
CA GLY A 89 13.32 13.95 0.36
C GLY A 89 13.81 13.52 -1.03
N SER A 90 13.56 12.29 -1.47
CA SER A 90 13.87 11.84 -2.83
C SER A 90 12.67 11.25 -3.56
N CYS A 91 12.50 11.62 -4.82
CA CYS A 91 11.45 11.08 -5.68
C CYS A 91 11.96 9.87 -6.46
N SER A 92 11.84 8.66 -5.89
CA SER A 92 12.19 7.42 -6.58
C SER A 92 10.96 6.65 -7.04
N PHE A 93 10.93 6.28 -8.32
CA PHE A 93 9.93 5.37 -8.89
C PHE A 93 10.30 3.89 -8.71
N ARG A 94 11.51 3.60 -8.25
CA ARG A 94 11.98 2.23 -8.04
C ARG A 94 11.33 1.65 -6.78
N SER A 95 11.09 0.33 -6.77
CA SER A 95 10.74 -0.37 -5.54
C SER A 95 12.00 -0.65 -4.71
N GLN A 96 11.83 -0.61 -3.39
CA GLN A 96 12.82 -1.15 -2.46
C GLN A 96 12.64 -2.68 -2.35
N ASP A 97 13.67 -3.36 -1.86
CA ASP A 97 13.66 -4.82 -1.69
C ASP A 97 12.53 -5.28 -0.76
N THR A 98 12.21 -6.57 -0.70
CA THR A 98 11.18 -7.07 0.22
C THR A 98 11.60 -6.88 1.68
N LEU A 99 10.66 -6.45 2.53
CA LEU A 99 10.88 -6.37 3.98
C LEU A 99 11.19 -7.76 4.54
N PRO A 100 12.26 -7.96 5.32
CA PRO A 100 12.49 -9.22 5.99
C PRO A 100 11.34 -9.54 6.97
N PRO A 101 11.00 -10.81 7.19
CA PRO A 101 10.00 -11.20 8.17
C PRO A 101 10.38 -10.69 9.56
N TYR A 102 9.42 -10.08 10.26
CA TYR A 102 9.60 -9.56 11.61
C TYR A 102 9.95 -10.73 12.55
N LYS A 103 11.13 -10.71 13.17
CA LYS A 103 11.51 -11.67 14.21
C LYS A 103 10.77 -11.28 15.49
N LEU A 104 10.11 -12.25 16.12
CA LEU A 104 9.48 -12.07 17.43
C LEU A 104 10.51 -11.96 18.54
#